data_AF-A0A354YUJ5-F1
#
_entry.id   AF-A0A354YUJ5-F1
#
_cell.length_a   1.000
_cell.length_b   1.000
_cell.length_c   1.000
_cell.angle_alpha   90.00
_cell.angle_beta   90.00
_cell.angle_gamma   90.00
#
_symmetry.space_group_name_H-M   'P 1'
#
loop_
_entity.id
_entity.type
_entity.pdbx_description
1 polymer ?
#
loop_
_entity_poly.entity_id
_entity_poly.type
_entity_poly.pdbx_seq_one_letter_code
_entity_poly.pdbx_strand_id
1 'polypeptide(L)'
;IDYLAFSGHKIYAPFGSGVLIGPRKTFLQGEPEYSGGGTVDLVSRNQVWWTGLPEREEAGSPNVIGAFTLARSLQYLQKIGIEKLALYEE
;
A
#
# COMPACT_ATOMS: atom_id res chain seq x y z
N ILE A 1 -11.32 -8.85 11.14
CA ILE A 1 -10.05 -8.10 10.98
C ILE A 1 -10.43 -6.71 10.50
N ASP A 2 -10.16 -5.68 11.30
CA ASP A 2 -10.45 -4.30 10.94
C ASP A 2 -9.36 -3.69 10.06
N TYR A 3 -8.10 -3.98 10.39
CA TYR A 3 -6.93 -3.57 9.62
C TYR A 3 -6.00 -4.76 9.42
N LEU A 4 -5.34 -4.79 8.27
CA LEU A 4 -4.29 -5.74 7.94
C LEU A 4 -3.07 -4.96 7.48
N ALA A 5 -1.93 -5.21 8.11
CA ALA A 5 -0.66 -4.63 7.72
C ALA A 5 0.38 -5.75 7.52
N PHE A 6 1.17 -5.65 6.47
CA PHE A 6 2.31 -6.55 6.27
C PHE A 6 3.42 -5.91 5.46
N SER A 7 4.60 -6.50 5.55
CA SER A 7 5.80 -6.06 4.84
C SER A 7 6.09 -6.98 3.66
N GLY A 8 6.42 -6.41 2.51
CA GLY A 8 6.71 -7.16 1.28
C GLY A 8 7.90 -8.10 1.40
N HIS A 9 8.94 -7.74 2.15
CA HIS A 9 10.13 -8.59 2.29
C HIS A 9 9.86 -9.94 2.97
N LYS A 10 8.75 -10.06 3.73
CA LYS A 10 8.33 -11.33 4.34
C LYS A 10 7.62 -12.27 3.36
N ILE A 11 7.24 -11.76 2.19
CA ILE A 11 6.63 -12.51 1.10
C ILE A 11 7.47 -12.40 -0.18
N TYR A 12 8.79 -12.35 -0.01
CA TYR A 12 9.77 -12.38 -1.08
C TYR A 12 9.69 -11.18 -2.04
N ALA A 13 9.15 -10.04 -1.61
CA ALA A 13 9.14 -8.81 -2.39
C ALA A 13 10.29 -7.87 -1.96
N PRO A 14 11.25 -7.54 -2.85
CA PRO A 14 12.33 -6.62 -2.57
C PRO A 14 11.91 -5.13 -2.66
N PHE A 15 12.88 -4.25 -2.40
CA PHE A 15 12.79 -2.78 -2.56
C PHE A 15 11.96 -2.02 -1.53
N GLY A 16 11.56 -2.66 -0.42
CA GLY A 16 11.00 -1.94 0.73
C GLY A 16 9.56 -1.48 0.56
N SER A 17 8.71 -2.29 -0.08
CA SER A 17 7.26 -2.08 -0.11
C SER A 17 6.55 -2.73 1.08
N GLY A 18 5.44 -2.13 1.48
CA GLY A 18 4.53 -2.62 2.51
C GLY A 18 3.08 -2.41 2.09
N VAL A 19 2.16 -3.00 2.84
CA VAL A 19 0.73 -2.90 2.57
C VAL A 19 -0.02 -2.59 3.86
N LEU A 20 -0.94 -1.65 3.77
CA LEU A 20 -1.96 -1.37 4.77
C LEU A 20 -3.33 -1.48 4.11
N ILE A 21 -4.19 -2.33 4.67
CA ILE A 21 -5.57 -2.51 4.24
C ILE A 21 -6.46 -2.18 5.43
N GLY A 22 -7.50 -1.40 5.20
CA GLY A 22 -8.46 -1.00 6.22
C GLY A 22 -9.76 -0.46 5.62
N PRO A 23 -10.72 -0.07 6.47
CA PRO A 23 -11.99 0.47 6.00
C PRO A 23 -11.77 1.83 5.32
N ARG A 24 -12.39 2.06 4.16
CA ARG A 24 -12.25 3.31 3.41
C ARG A 24 -12.51 4.57 4.25
N LYS A 25 -13.48 4.50 5.17
CA LYS A 25 -13.83 5.62 6.06
C LYS A 25 -12.63 6.12 6.87
N THR A 26 -11.69 5.25 7.22
CA THR A 26 -10.51 5.60 8.01
C THR A 26 -9.61 6.55 7.24
N PHE A 27 -9.36 6.25 5.96
CA PHE A 27 -8.46 7.02 5.11
C PHE A 27 -9.12 8.24 4.45
N LEU A 28 -10.44 8.41 4.59
CA LEU A 28 -11.17 9.57 4.07
C LEU A 28 -11.39 10.67 5.12
N GLN A 29 -11.03 10.42 6.37
CA GLN A 29 -11.22 11.37 7.47
C GLN A 29 -9.95 12.18 7.71
N GLY A 30 -10.12 13.49 7.97
CA GLY A 30 -9.02 14.36 8.37
C GLY A 30 -8.08 14.77 7.23
N GLU A 31 -6.79 14.87 7.55
CA GLU A 31 -5.68 15.12 6.64
C GLU A 31 -4.89 13.80 6.46
N PRO A 32 -4.22 13.58 5.32
CA PRO A 32 -3.42 12.38 5.12
C PRO A 32 -2.23 12.31 6.08
N GLU A 33 -1.72 11.11 6.37
CA GLU A 33 -0.60 10.92 7.31
C GLU A 33 0.63 11.74 6.90
N TYR A 34 0.94 11.72 5.60
CA TYR A 34 1.95 12.57 4.99
C TYR A 34 1.31 13.49 3.95
N SER A 35 1.71 14.76 3.97
CA SER A 35 1.21 15.78 3.05
C SER A 35 2.30 16.19 2.05
N GLY A 36 1.96 16.23 0.76
CA GLY A 36 2.91 16.62 -0.28
C GLY A 36 2.38 16.35 -1.69
N GLY A 37 3.29 16.40 -2.68
CA GLY A 37 2.94 15.94 -4.04
C GLY A 37 2.47 14.48 -4.00
N GLY A 38 1.50 14.12 -4.84
CA GLY A 38 0.85 12.80 -4.83
C GLY A 38 -0.42 12.75 -3.99
N THR A 39 -0.51 13.52 -2.89
CA THR A 39 -1.72 13.53 -2.04
C THR A 39 -2.65 14.73 -2.28
N VAL A 40 -2.21 15.71 -3.09
CA VAL A 40 -2.94 16.97 -3.35
C VAL A 40 -3.42 17.08 -4.79
N ASP A 41 -4.69 17.44 -4.98
CA ASP A 41 -5.28 17.83 -6.27
C ASP A 41 -5.04 19.33 -6.55
N LEU A 42 -5.20 20.16 -5.53
CA LEU A 42 -5.02 21.61 -5.61
C LEU A 42 -4.46 22.15 -4.30
N VAL A 43 -3.58 23.14 -4.39
CA VAL A 43 -3.03 23.85 -3.22
C VAL A 43 -3.18 25.36 -3.43
N SER A 44 -3.73 26.04 -2.43
CA SER A 44 -3.75 27.50 -2.32
C SER A 44 -3.06 27.93 -1.02
N ARG A 45 -2.94 29.24 -0.81
CA ARG A 45 -2.34 29.77 0.43
C ARG A 45 -3.12 29.40 1.70
N ASN A 46 -4.44 29.17 1.59
CA ASN A 46 -5.32 29.03 2.76
C ASN A 46 -6.06 27.68 2.79
N GLN A 47 -5.93 26.87 1.75
CA GLN A 47 -6.69 25.64 1.59
C GLN A 47 -5.94 24.64 0.72
N VAL A 48 -6.07 23.37 1.09
CA VAL A 48 -5.57 22.21 0.35
C VAL A 48 -6.77 21.33 -0.01
N TRP A 49 -6.80 20.87 -1.26
CA TRP A 49 -7.73 19.86 -1.73
C TRP A 49 -6.95 18.59 -1.96
N TRP A 50 -7.32 17.54 -1.23
CA TRP A 50 -6.65 16.26 -1.24
C TRP A 50 -7.20 15.35 -2.35
N THR A 51 -6.35 14.46 -2.86
CA THR A 51 -6.73 13.42 -3.83
C THR A 51 -7.66 12.37 -3.21
N GLY A 52 -8.19 11.49 -4.08
CA GLY A 52 -8.91 10.29 -3.66
C GLY A 52 -7.99 9.16 -3.18
N LEU A 53 -8.59 8.10 -2.64
CA LEU A 53 -7.85 6.88 -2.28
C LEU A 53 -7.43 6.08 -3.53
N PRO A 54 -6.24 5.44 -3.53
CA PRO A 54 -5.29 5.35 -2.42
C PRO A 54 -4.27 6.50 -2.35
N GLU A 55 -4.10 7.26 -3.43
CA GLU A 55 -3.06 8.30 -3.60
C GLU A 55 -3.02 9.31 -2.45
N ARG A 56 -4.18 9.60 -1.87
CA ARG A 56 -4.32 10.44 -0.68
C ARG A 56 -3.35 10.08 0.44
N GLU A 57 -3.06 8.80 0.67
CA GLU A 57 -2.19 8.32 1.75
C GLU A 57 -0.78 7.94 1.28
N GLU A 58 -0.40 8.26 0.04
CA GLU A 58 0.87 7.85 -0.58
C GLU A 58 1.68 9.07 -1.03
N ALA A 59 2.10 9.90 -0.07
CA ALA A 59 2.82 11.13 -0.36
C ALA A 59 4.21 10.92 -0.99
N GLY A 60 4.52 11.77 -1.96
CA GLY A 60 5.78 11.79 -2.67
C GLY A 60 5.80 10.87 -3.89
N SER A 61 7.00 10.67 -4.44
CA SER A 61 7.20 9.76 -5.56
C SER A 61 6.99 8.32 -5.08
N PRO A 62 6.06 7.55 -5.67
CA PRO A 62 5.78 6.19 -5.22
C PRO A 62 6.97 5.28 -5.50
N ASN A 63 7.13 4.27 -4.65
CA ASN A 63 8.08 3.17 -4.89
C ASN A 63 7.52 2.20 -5.94
N VAL A 64 7.49 2.64 -7.20
CA VAL A 64 6.89 1.89 -8.33
C VAL A 64 7.50 0.50 -8.47
N ILE A 65 8.82 0.38 -8.35
CA ILE A 65 9.50 -0.92 -8.45
C ILE A 65 9.12 -1.83 -7.28
N GLY A 66 9.07 -1.31 -6.05
CA GLY A 66 8.62 -2.08 -4.89
C GLY A 66 7.16 -2.54 -4.97
N ALA A 67 6.27 -1.72 -5.52
CA ALA A 67 4.88 -2.10 -5.76
C ALA A 67 4.76 -3.19 -6.84
N PHE A 68 5.51 -3.05 -7.94
CA PHE A 68 5.56 -4.04 -9.02
C PHE A 68 6.08 -5.40 -8.52
N THR A 69 7.19 -5.41 -7.80
CA THR A 69 7.76 -6.67 -7.28
C THR A 69 6.86 -7.32 -6.24
N LEU A 70 6.21 -6.53 -5.38
CA LEU A 70 5.21 -7.02 -4.44
C LEU A 70 4.06 -7.74 -5.15
N ALA A 71 3.48 -7.10 -6.17
CA ALA A 71 2.42 -7.71 -6.98
C ALA A 71 2.91 -9.02 -7.63
N ARG A 72 4.14 -9.03 -8.17
CA ARG A 72 4.72 -10.20 -8.83
C ARG A 72 4.94 -11.37 -7.86
N SER A 73 5.45 -11.11 -6.66
CA SER A 73 5.67 -12.12 -5.64
C SER A 73 4.35 -12.72 -5.16
N LEU A 74 3.33 -11.89 -4.91
CA LEU A 74 1.99 -12.37 -4.55
C LEU A 74 1.37 -13.27 -5.64
N GLN A 75 1.45 -12.86 -6.91
CA GLN A 75 0.98 -13.67 -8.04
C GLN A 75 1.73 -15.01 -8.15
N TYR A 76 3.03 -15.01 -7.85
CA TYR A 76 3.83 -16.23 -7.87
C TYR A 76 3.43 -17.20 -6.75
N LEU A 77 3.29 -16.71 -5.51
CA LEU A 77 2.82 -17.49 -4.38
C LEU A 77 1.40 -18.05 -4.61
N GLN A 78 0.50 -17.23 -5.17
CA GLN A 78 -0.85 -17.66 -5.53
C GLN A 78 -0.83 -18.78 -6.58
N LYS A 79 0.07 -18.72 -7.57
CA LYS A 79 0.23 -19.76 -8.60
C LYS A 79 0.70 -21.10 -8.02
N ILE A 80 1.60 -21.07 -7.03
CA ILE A 80 2.04 -22.30 -6.35
C ILE A 80 0.90 -22.86 -5.49
N GLY A 81 0.15 -21.97 -4.83
CA GLY A 81 -0.94 -22.31 -3.92
C GLY A 81 -0.46 -22.24 -2.47
N ILE A 82 -1.05 -21.31 -1.70
CA ILE A 82 -0.65 -21.04 -0.31
C ILE A 82 -0.81 -22.27 0.58
N GLU A 83 -1.87 -23.05 0.40
CA GLU A 83 -2.12 -24.27 1.16
C GLU A 83 -1.00 -25.32 0.97
N LYS A 84 -0.49 -25.47 -0.26
CA LYS A 84 0.61 -26.39 -0.56
C LYS A 84 1.92 -25.94 0.07
N LEU A 85 2.16 -24.62 0.10
CA LEU A 85 3.32 -24.05 0.76
C LEU A 85 3.25 -24.28 2.27
N ALA A 86 2.09 -24.01 2.89
CA ALA A 86 1.89 -24.20 4.32
C ALA A 86 2.10 -25.67 4.75
N LEU A 87 1.58 -26.63 3.97
CA LEU A 87 1.79 -28.06 4.23
C LEU A 87 3.24 -28.53 4.07
N TYR A 88 4.04 -27.82 3.25
CA TYR A 88 5.47 -28.13 3.09
C TYR A 88 6.32 -27.57 4.23
N GLU A 89 5.84 -26.52 4.89
CA GLU A 89 6.54 -25.85 6.00
C GLU A 89 6.21 -26.42 7.38
N GLU A 90 5.16 -27.24 7.51
CA GLU A 90 4.88 -28.08 8.69
C GLU A 90 5.87 -29.25 8.82
#